data_AF-A0A820TU37-F1
#
_entry.id   AF-A0A820TU37-F1
#
_cell.length_a   1.000
_cell.length_b   1.000
_cell.length_c   1.000
_cell.angle_alpha   90.00
_cell.angle_beta   90.00
_cell.angle_gamma   90.00
#
_symmetry.space_group_name_H-M   'P 1'
#
loop_
_entity.id
_entity.type
_entity.pdbx_description
1 polymer ?
#
loop_
_entity_poly.entity_id
_entity_poly.type
_entity_poly.pdbx_seq_one_letter_code
_entity_poly.pdbx_strand_id
1 'polypeptide(L)'
;MNTNLQKLCWKQLDYNTNDMSWVDQCKLTHLTINSCLYSEYRILLHRLPYLKTLQLNNCTMDTEDMCIPSSIVSFDSQLTYLIINDCLVPVECLMFLISKIPQLRHLKLVSYAKMIQSVADIYQWEKFIRTEMNFLHTCEFLVSYEMSSDDVVSLPSLLAPFQEPFWVHEKRWFIVCEYELGFSTISLHTTSMDNTERALPRWQHDWR
;
A
#
# COMPACT_ATOMS: atom_id res chain seq x y z
N MET A 1 -3.73 -22.83 25.49
CA MET A 1 -2.75 -21.92 26.15
C MET A 1 -3.08 -20.52 25.69
N ASN A 2 -3.36 -19.59 26.60
CA ASN A 2 -3.80 -18.24 26.23
C ASN A 2 -2.54 -17.38 25.98
N THR A 3 -1.96 -17.51 24.79
CA THR A 3 -0.80 -16.71 24.41
C THR A 3 -1.28 -15.31 24.02
N ASN A 4 -0.86 -14.28 24.78
CA ASN A 4 -1.10 -12.86 24.48
C ASN A 4 -0.30 -12.38 23.25
N LEU A 5 -0.34 -13.14 22.16
CA LEU A 5 0.33 -12.81 20.91
C LEU A 5 -0.42 -11.66 20.24
N GLN A 6 0.22 -10.49 20.16
CA GLN A 6 -0.36 -9.29 19.56
C GLN A 6 0.28 -8.90 18.23
N LYS A 7 1.53 -9.33 18.00
CA LYS A 7 2.29 -9.04 16.78
C LYS A 7 2.84 -10.35 16.23
N LEU A 8 2.67 -10.56 14.93
CA LEU A 8 3.18 -11.74 14.23
C LEU A 8 3.84 -11.30 12.93
N CYS A 9 4.99 -11.89 12.63
CA CYS A 9 5.64 -11.78 11.34
C CYS A 9 5.70 -13.17 10.72
N TRP A 10 5.10 -13.33 9.55
CA TRP A 10 4.96 -14.60 8.86
C TRP A 10 5.67 -14.53 7.52
N LYS A 11 6.50 -15.52 7.21
CA LYS A 11 7.19 -15.58 5.91
C LYS A 11 6.21 -15.86 4.76
N GLN A 12 5.34 -16.83 4.93
CA GLN A 12 4.40 -17.26 3.90
C GLN A 12 3.23 -17.95 4.59
N LEU A 13 2.01 -17.66 4.15
CA LEU A 13 0.85 -18.45 4.52
C LEU A 13 0.95 -19.81 3.84
N ASP A 14 1.01 -20.87 4.63
CA ASP A 14 0.89 -22.21 4.09
C ASP A 14 -0.61 -22.48 3.86
N TYR A 15 -0.97 -23.00 2.69
CA TYR A 15 -2.31 -22.91 2.08
C TYR A 15 -3.45 -23.53 2.90
N ASN A 16 -3.18 -24.19 4.02
CA ASN A 16 -4.22 -24.70 4.90
C ASN A 16 -4.73 -23.62 5.86
N THR A 17 -5.29 -22.55 5.31
CA THR A 17 -5.96 -21.47 6.07
C THR A 17 -7.15 -21.96 6.92
N ASN A 18 -7.63 -23.19 6.65
CA ASN A 18 -8.61 -23.89 7.49
C ASN A 18 -8.07 -24.26 8.87
N ASP A 19 -6.75 -24.30 9.07
CA ASP A 19 -6.11 -24.64 10.35
C ASP A 19 -5.64 -23.41 11.14
N MET A 20 -6.29 -22.26 10.93
CA MET A 20 -6.08 -21.05 11.73
C MET A 20 -6.75 -21.10 13.11
N SER A 21 -6.83 -22.28 13.73
CA SER A 21 -7.47 -22.48 15.05
C SER A 21 -6.84 -21.64 16.18
N TRP A 22 -5.60 -21.19 16.01
CA TRP A 22 -4.90 -20.30 16.92
C TRP A 22 -5.39 -18.85 16.86
N VAL A 23 -6.03 -18.44 15.77
CA VAL A 23 -6.46 -17.05 15.54
C VAL A 23 -7.54 -16.65 16.55
N ASP A 24 -8.51 -17.52 16.81
CA ASP A 24 -9.57 -17.28 17.79
C ASP A 24 -9.03 -17.15 19.23
N GLN A 25 -7.82 -17.68 19.47
CA GLN A 25 -7.17 -17.64 20.78
C GLN A 25 -6.23 -16.43 20.93
N CYS A 26 -5.95 -15.71 19.84
CA CYS A 26 -4.97 -14.63 19.83
C CYS A 26 -5.65 -13.27 19.57
N LYS A 27 -5.30 -12.27 20.38
CA LYS A 27 -5.70 -10.87 20.13
C LYS A 27 -4.70 -10.20 19.19
N LEU A 28 -4.49 -10.80 18.02
CA LEU A 28 -3.52 -10.32 17.06
C LEU A 28 -3.97 -8.95 16.52
N THR A 29 -3.13 -7.94 16.71
CA THR A 29 -3.40 -6.57 16.27
C THR A 29 -2.47 -6.12 15.16
N HIS A 30 -1.29 -6.75 15.02
CA HIS A 30 -0.33 -6.44 13.97
C HIS A 30 0.11 -7.73 13.28
N LEU A 31 0.05 -7.74 11.96
CA LEU A 31 0.50 -8.85 11.13
C LEU A 31 1.37 -8.33 9.99
N THR A 32 2.54 -8.93 9.83
CA THR A 32 3.41 -8.73 8.66
C THR A 32 3.52 -10.06 7.93
N ILE A 33 3.33 -10.05 6.61
CA ILE A 33 3.42 -11.24 5.76
C ILE A 33 4.39 -10.95 4.62
N ASN A 34 5.40 -11.79 4.44
CA ASN A 34 6.39 -11.56 3.39
C ASN A 34 5.87 -11.92 2.01
N SER A 35 5.12 -13.01 1.88
CA SER A 35 4.49 -13.44 0.63
C SER A 35 3.04 -13.79 0.90
N CYS A 36 2.12 -13.11 0.21
CA CYS A 36 0.68 -13.29 0.35
C CYS A 36 0.05 -13.30 -1.03
N LEU A 37 -0.88 -14.21 -1.27
CA LEU A 37 -1.73 -14.15 -2.44
C LEU A 37 -2.92 -13.21 -2.21
N TYR A 38 -3.53 -12.78 -3.30
CA TYR A 38 -4.76 -11.99 -3.25
C TYR A 38 -5.90 -12.70 -2.51
N SER A 39 -6.10 -14.00 -2.76
CA SER A 39 -7.09 -14.85 -2.07
C SER A 39 -6.83 -14.95 -0.57
N GLU A 40 -5.56 -15.11 -0.18
CA GLU A 40 -5.13 -15.17 1.21
C GLU A 40 -5.38 -13.85 1.95
N TYR A 41 -5.10 -12.72 1.31
CA TYR A 41 -5.37 -11.40 1.87
C TYR A 41 -6.86 -11.24 2.24
N ARG A 42 -7.77 -11.73 1.39
CA ARG A 42 -9.21 -11.74 1.68
C ARG A 42 -9.55 -12.58 2.91
N ILE A 43 -8.93 -13.75 3.04
CA ILE A 43 -9.14 -14.64 4.18
C ILE A 43 -8.66 -13.96 5.47
N LEU A 44 -7.51 -13.30 5.44
CA LEU A 44 -6.97 -12.59 6.61
C LEU A 44 -7.88 -11.48 7.11
N LEU A 45 -8.42 -10.66 6.19
CA LEU A 45 -9.36 -9.59 6.56
C LEU A 45 -10.63 -10.14 7.21
N HIS A 46 -11.05 -11.34 6.83
CA HIS A 46 -12.23 -11.99 7.38
C HIS A 46 -11.96 -12.70 8.72
N ARG A 47 -10.80 -13.36 8.85
CA ARG A 47 -10.48 -14.24 9.99
C ARG A 47 -9.83 -13.49 11.16
N LEU A 48 -9.29 -12.28 10.96
CA LEU A 48 -8.57 -11.54 11.99
C LEU A 48 -9.34 -10.27 12.42
N PRO A 49 -10.42 -10.41 13.21
CA PRO A 49 -11.31 -9.28 13.54
C PRO A 49 -10.65 -8.19 14.39
N TYR A 50 -9.59 -8.53 15.13
CA TYR A 50 -8.85 -7.58 15.98
C TYR A 50 -7.65 -6.93 15.28
N LEU A 51 -7.40 -7.27 14.01
CA LEU A 51 -6.24 -6.77 13.28
C LEU A 51 -6.39 -5.28 13.02
N LYS A 52 -5.41 -4.51 13.48
CA LYS A 52 -5.34 -3.04 13.30
C LYS A 52 -4.31 -2.64 12.27
N THR A 53 -3.22 -3.39 12.16
CA THR A 53 -2.12 -3.16 11.23
C THR A 53 -1.81 -4.41 10.43
N LEU A 54 -1.81 -4.29 9.11
CA LEU A 54 -1.43 -5.34 8.18
C LEU A 54 -0.35 -4.81 7.26
N GLN A 55 0.74 -5.56 7.14
CA GLN A 55 1.81 -5.29 6.19
C GLN A 55 1.99 -6.51 5.28
N LEU A 56 1.88 -6.29 3.97
CA LEU A 56 2.12 -7.29 2.93
C LEU A 56 3.39 -6.87 2.19
N ASN A 57 4.45 -7.69 2.19
CA ASN A 57 5.70 -7.30 1.52
C ASN A 57 5.80 -7.75 0.07
N ASN A 58 5.01 -8.74 -0.31
CA ASN A 58 4.88 -9.21 -1.68
C ASN A 58 3.46 -9.78 -1.81
N CYS A 59 2.63 -9.07 -2.57
CA CYS A 59 1.24 -9.46 -2.79
C CYS A 59 1.04 -9.76 -4.28
N THR A 60 0.67 -11.00 -4.61
CA THR A 60 0.54 -11.44 -6.01
C THR A 60 -0.86 -11.97 -6.30
N MET A 61 -1.30 -11.82 -7.54
CA MET A 61 -2.57 -12.39 -7.98
C MET A 61 -2.50 -13.92 -8.00
N ASP A 62 -3.55 -14.60 -7.55
CA ASP A 62 -3.72 -16.03 -7.78
C ASP A 62 -3.89 -16.30 -9.28
N THR A 63 -3.41 -17.44 -9.77
CA THR A 63 -3.58 -17.83 -11.19
C THR A 63 -5.02 -18.15 -11.56
N GLU A 64 -5.87 -18.45 -10.59
CA GLU A 64 -7.24 -18.96 -10.79
C GLU A 64 -8.35 -17.94 -10.46
N ASP A 65 -8.07 -16.98 -9.57
CA ASP A 65 -9.00 -15.89 -9.29
C ASP A 65 -8.74 -14.77 -10.30
N MET A 66 -9.58 -14.67 -11.34
CA MET A 66 -9.82 -13.35 -11.90
C MET A 66 -10.40 -12.47 -10.79
N CYS A 67 -10.24 -11.14 -10.88
CA CYS A 67 -10.80 -10.20 -9.91
C CYS A 67 -12.33 -10.15 -9.99
N ILE A 68 -12.96 -11.29 -9.76
CA ILE A 68 -14.38 -11.47 -9.72
C ILE A 68 -14.79 -10.82 -8.40
N PRO A 69 -15.65 -9.79 -8.44
CA PRO A 69 -16.28 -9.27 -7.24
C PRO A 69 -17.19 -10.37 -6.70
N SER A 70 -16.62 -11.32 -5.96
CA SER A 70 -17.40 -12.33 -5.26
C SER A 70 -18.29 -11.58 -4.28
N SER A 71 -19.59 -11.80 -4.43
CA SER A 71 -20.70 -11.24 -3.66
C SER A 71 -20.32 -10.75 -2.25
N ILE A 72 -20.48 -9.44 -2.03
CA ILE A 72 -20.89 -8.77 -0.77
C ILE A 72 -20.42 -9.45 0.53
N VAL A 73 -19.14 -9.80 0.66
CA VAL A 73 -18.59 -10.10 1.98
C VAL A 73 -18.14 -8.78 2.57
N SER A 74 -18.97 -8.22 3.45
CA SER A 74 -18.52 -7.14 4.33
C SER A 74 -17.50 -7.75 5.29
N PHE A 75 -16.27 -7.26 5.28
CA PHE A 75 -15.30 -7.65 6.30
C PHE A 75 -15.59 -6.85 7.56
N ASP A 76 -15.84 -7.54 8.68
CA ASP A 76 -15.86 -6.90 10.00
C ASP A 76 -14.41 -6.72 10.49
N SER A 77 -13.68 -5.90 9.73
CA SER A 77 -12.25 -5.64 9.96
C SER A 77 -12.07 -4.35 10.73
N GLN A 78 -11.28 -4.40 11.81
CA GLN A 78 -10.82 -3.22 12.55
C GLN A 78 -9.51 -2.65 11.99
N LEU A 79 -9.17 -3.02 10.75
CA LEU A 79 -7.92 -2.61 10.13
C LEU A 79 -7.93 -1.10 9.90
N THR A 80 -6.94 -0.42 10.49
CA THR A 80 -6.78 1.03 10.42
C THR A 80 -5.50 1.43 9.70
N TYR A 81 -4.54 0.50 9.59
CA TYR A 81 -3.25 0.71 8.95
C TYR A 81 -2.96 -0.44 7.98
N LEU A 82 -2.78 -0.14 6.71
CA LEU A 82 -2.41 -1.09 5.68
C LEU A 82 -1.12 -0.65 4.98
N ILE A 83 -0.12 -1.53 4.93
CA ILE A 83 1.13 -1.35 4.20
C ILE A 83 1.19 -2.45 3.13
N ILE A 84 1.40 -2.07 1.89
CA ILE A 84 1.60 -3.01 0.79
C ILE A 84 2.88 -2.61 0.08
N ASN A 85 3.87 -3.49 0.15
CA ASN A 85 5.10 -3.41 -0.61
C ASN A 85 5.03 -4.40 -1.76
N ASP A 86 5.60 -4.01 -2.91
CA ASP A 86 5.78 -4.84 -4.09
C ASP A 86 4.52 -5.63 -4.47
N CYS A 87 3.44 -4.88 -4.70
CA CYS A 87 2.16 -5.42 -5.13
C CYS A 87 2.18 -5.71 -6.63
N LEU A 88 2.01 -6.97 -7.01
CA LEU A 88 1.81 -7.41 -8.41
C LEU A 88 0.33 -7.65 -8.74
N VAL A 89 -0.57 -7.22 -7.86
CA VAL A 89 -2.02 -7.26 -8.08
C VAL A 89 -2.45 -6.05 -8.92
N PRO A 90 -3.34 -6.20 -9.92
CA PRO A 90 -3.89 -5.07 -10.66
C PRO A 90 -4.55 -4.03 -9.75
N VAL A 91 -4.45 -2.75 -10.12
CA VAL A 91 -4.86 -1.62 -9.27
C VAL A 91 -6.34 -1.67 -8.92
N GLU A 92 -7.19 -2.12 -9.84
CA GLU A 92 -8.64 -2.20 -9.66
C GLU A 92 -9.01 -3.23 -8.60
N CYS A 93 -8.28 -4.35 -8.56
CA CYS A 93 -8.50 -5.41 -7.58
C CYS A 93 -8.01 -4.97 -6.20
N LEU A 94 -6.90 -4.25 -6.17
CA LEU A 94 -6.38 -3.65 -4.95
C LEU A 94 -7.37 -2.62 -4.39
N MET A 95 -7.85 -1.68 -5.21
CA MET A 95 -8.86 -0.69 -4.82
C MET A 95 -10.14 -1.38 -4.33
N PHE A 96 -10.60 -2.42 -5.02
CA PHE A 96 -11.75 -3.19 -4.58
C PHE A 96 -11.57 -3.77 -3.18
N LEU A 97 -10.42 -4.36 -2.86
CA LEU A 97 -10.18 -4.87 -1.51
C LEU A 97 -10.08 -3.77 -0.46
N ILE A 98 -9.38 -2.69 -0.78
CA ILE A 98 -9.25 -1.54 0.13
C ILE A 98 -10.63 -0.93 0.42
N SER A 99 -11.55 -0.90 -0.56
CA SER A 99 -12.93 -0.40 -0.38
C SER A 99 -13.71 -1.17 0.69
N LYS A 100 -13.30 -2.41 1.01
CA LYS A 100 -13.94 -3.24 2.02
C LYS A 100 -13.41 -2.99 3.43
N ILE A 101 -12.50 -2.04 3.60
CA ILE A 101 -11.92 -1.65 4.88
C ILE A 101 -12.30 -0.18 5.14
N PRO A 102 -13.58 0.12 5.44
CA PRO A 102 -14.05 1.49 5.56
C PRO A 102 -13.41 2.25 6.73
N GLN A 103 -12.82 1.54 7.70
CA GLN A 103 -12.14 2.14 8.86
C GLN A 103 -10.67 2.48 8.61
N LEU A 104 -10.15 2.24 7.39
CA LEU A 104 -8.75 2.48 7.09
C LEU A 104 -8.40 3.97 7.22
N ARG A 105 -7.41 4.26 8.07
CA ARG A 105 -6.92 5.63 8.34
C ARG A 105 -5.57 5.90 7.69
N HIS A 106 -4.76 4.86 7.55
CA HIS A 106 -3.42 4.92 6.97
C HIS A 106 -3.27 3.85 5.90
N LEU A 107 -2.91 4.29 4.69
CA LEU A 107 -2.55 3.42 3.58
C LEU A 107 -1.13 3.77 3.16
N LYS A 108 -0.27 2.77 3.01
CA LYS A 108 1.07 2.92 2.45
C LYS A 108 1.24 1.95 1.30
N LEU A 109 1.54 2.46 0.12
CA LEU A 109 1.81 1.68 -1.08
C LEU A 109 3.26 1.92 -1.49
N VAL A 110 4.03 0.84 -1.56
CA VAL A 110 5.42 0.86 -2.00
C VAL A 110 5.54 -0.06 -3.20
N SER A 111 6.07 0.46 -4.30
CA SER A 111 6.30 -0.30 -5.53
C SER A 111 7.69 0.03 -6.08
N TYR A 112 8.54 -0.99 -6.17
CA TYR A 112 9.85 -0.88 -6.83
C TYR A 112 9.84 -1.44 -8.27
N ALA A 113 8.72 -1.95 -8.76
CA ALA A 113 8.61 -2.62 -10.06
C ALA A 113 8.31 -1.66 -11.22
N LYS A 114 8.73 -2.07 -12.44
CA LYS A 114 8.71 -1.33 -13.73
C LYS A 114 7.37 -0.81 -14.25
N MET A 115 6.29 -0.90 -13.48
CA MET A 115 5.00 -0.38 -13.91
C MET A 115 4.68 0.93 -13.20
N ILE A 116 5.22 2.04 -13.73
CA ILE A 116 4.53 3.34 -13.60
C ILE A 116 3.08 3.20 -14.05
N GLN A 117 2.78 2.28 -14.97
CA GLN A 117 1.42 2.02 -15.47
C GLN A 117 0.39 1.65 -14.37
N SER A 118 0.79 1.09 -13.22
CA SER A 118 -0.15 0.81 -12.12
C SER A 118 -0.40 2.03 -11.21
N VAL A 119 0.50 3.02 -11.25
CA VAL A 119 0.37 4.34 -10.60
C VAL A 119 -0.18 5.37 -11.61
N ALA A 120 -0.17 5.03 -12.89
CA ALA A 120 -0.49 5.90 -14.02
C ALA A 120 -1.95 6.34 -14.09
N ASP A 121 -2.83 5.83 -13.21
CA ASP A 121 -4.13 6.44 -13.02
C ASP A 121 -4.28 7.00 -11.60
N ILE A 122 -3.39 7.93 -11.28
CA ILE A 122 -3.52 8.80 -10.12
C ILE A 122 -4.90 9.48 -10.06
N TYR A 123 -5.55 9.72 -11.20
CA TYR A 123 -6.92 10.21 -11.25
C TYR A 123 -7.93 9.15 -10.74
N GLN A 124 -7.74 7.86 -11.06
CA GLN A 124 -8.49 6.79 -10.42
C GLN A 124 -8.26 6.75 -8.91
N TRP A 125 -7.02 6.92 -8.44
CA TRP A 125 -6.73 6.98 -7.00
C TRP A 125 -7.42 8.16 -6.32
N GLU A 126 -7.35 9.36 -6.92
CA GLU A 126 -8.09 10.51 -6.41
C GLU A 126 -9.58 10.22 -6.31
N LYS A 127 -10.19 9.75 -7.40
CA LYS A 127 -11.62 9.43 -7.44
C LYS A 127 -11.97 8.39 -6.37
N PHE A 128 -11.22 7.32 -6.29
CA PHE A 128 -11.41 6.24 -5.31
C PHE A 128 -11.31 6.76 -3.87
N ILE A 129 -10.30 7.58 -3.56
CA ILE A 129 -10.13 8.10 -2.21
C ILE A 129 -11.27 9.05 -1.84
N ARG A 130 -11.73 9.87 -2.80
CA ARG A 130 -12.87 10.78 -2.62
C ARG A 130 -14.19 10.04 -2.38
N THR A 131 -14.41 8.89 -3.02
CA THR A 131 -15.70 8.18 -2.94
C THR A 131 -15.75 7.12 -1.86
N GLU A 132 -14.70 6.32 -1.72
CA GLU A 132 -14.70 5.13 -0.86
C GLU A 132 -13.96 5.35 0.47
N MET A 133 -13.01 6.29 0.54
CA MET A 133 -12.03 6.38 1.63
C MET A 133 -12.16 7.64 2.48
N ASN A 134 -13.38 7.92 2.94
CA ASN A 134 -13.69 9.14 3.69
C ASN A 134 -12.91 9.30 5.02
N PHE A 135 -12.46 8.19 5.62
CA PHE A 135 -11.70 8.20 6.88
C PHE A 135 -10.19 8.12 6.70
N LEU A 136 -9.70 8.10 5.45
CA LEU A 136 -8.27 8.02 5.16
C LEU A 136 -7.59 9.36 5.46
N HIS A 137 -6.79 9.37 6.52
CA HIS A 137 -6.02 10.51 7.01
C HIS A 137 -4.67 10.64 6.33
N THR A 138 -4.03 9.50 6.04
CA THR A 138 -2.71 9.46 5.43
C THR A 138 -2.71 8.43 4.31
N CYS A 139 -2.28 8.85 3.14
CA CYS A 139 -1.95 7.97 2.04
C CYS A 139 -0.49 8.21 1.68
N GLU A 140 0.34 7.21 1.90
CA GLU A 140 1.75 7.22 1.54
C GLU A 140 1.97 6.43 0.25
N PHE A 141 2.67 7.04 -0.70
CA PHE A 141 3.12 6.35 -1.90
C PHE A 141 4.64 6.42 -1.97
N LEU A 142 5.27 5.32 -2.38
CA LEU A 142 6.65 5.28 -2.85
C LEU A 142 6.67 4.46 -4.12
N VAL A 143 6.99 5.10 -5.23
CA VAL A 143 6.99 4.49 -6.56
C VAL A 143 8.34 4.75 -7.17
N SER A 144 9.06 3.69 -7.50
CA SER A 144 10.35 3.78 -8.17
C SER A 144 10.23 3.29 -9.61
N TYR A 145 10.82 4.03 -10.53
CA TYR A 145 10.82 3.74 -11.96
C TYR A 145 12.23 3.82 -12.51
N GLU A 146 12.73 2.69 -12.99
CA GLU A 146 13.96 2.61 -13.76
C GLU A 146 13.67 3.07 -15.20
N MET A 147 14.23 4.22 -15.59
CA MET A 147 14.11 4.72 -16.96
C MET A 147 14.89 3.80 -17.92
N SER A 148 14.25 3.39 -19.01
CA SER A 148 14.94 2.81 -20.15
C SER A 148 15.50 3.91 -21.06
N SER A 149 16.45 3.56 -21.95
CA SER A 149 17.04 4.50 -22.92
C SER A 149 16.02 5.11 -23.87
N ASP A 150 14.87 4.46 -24.03
CA ASP A 150 13.85 4.81 -25.01
C ASP A 150 12.68 5.59 -24.37
N ASP A 151 12.73 5.79 -23.04
CA ASP A 151 11.66 6.44 -22.30
C ASP A 151 11.75 7.96 -22.36
N VAL A 152 10.76 8.57 -23.00
CA VAL A 152 10.55 10.02 -22.97
C VAL A 152 9.54 10.34 -21.87
N VAL A 153 9.95 10.22 -20.60
CA VAL A 153 9.11 10.62 -19.46
C VAL A 153 9.30 12.10 -19.16
N SER A 154 8.26 12.90 -19.43
CA SER A 154 8.20 14.30 -19.02
C SER A 154 7.86 14.37 -17.52
N LEU A 155 8.84 14.75 -16.68
CA LEU A 155 8.62 14.96 -15.25
C LEU A 155 7.45 15.93 -14.94
N PRO A 156 7.30 17.07 -15.64
CA PRO A 156 6.13 17.93 -15.44
C PRO A 156 4.80 17.21 -15.69
N SER A 157 4.74 16.35 -16.71
CA SER A 157 3.52 15.60 -17.03
C SER A 157 3.23 14.53 -15.97
N LEU A 158 4.27 13.93 -15.39
CA LEU A 158 4.15 12.96 -14.30
C LEU A 158 3.65 13.61 -13.00
N LEU A 159 4.06 14.86 -12.73
CA LEU A 159 3.71 15.59 -11.51
C LEU A 159 2.39 16.36 -11.62
N ALA A 160 1.96 16.74 -12.82
CA ALA A 160 0.78 17.57 -13.04
C ALA A 160 -0.48 17.09 -12.27
N PRO A 161 -0.83 15.78 -12.24
CA PRO A 161 -2.03 15.34 -11.53
C PRO A 161 -1.97 15.55 -10.01
N PHE A 162 -0.77 15.53 -9.43
CA PHE A 162 -0.58 15.74 -7.98
C PHE A 162 -0.62 17.22 -7.58
N GLN A 163 -0.71 18.12 -8.56
CA GLN A 163 -0.88 19.55 -8.32
C GLN A 163 -2.35 19.95 -8.23
N GLU A 164 -3.28 19.02 -8.46
CA GLU A 164 -4.71 19.28 -8.33
C GLU A 164 -5.09 19.67 -6.89
N PRO A 165 -6.12 20.53 -6.70
CA PRO A 165 -6.53 21.03 -5.39
C PRO A 165 -6.80 19.94 -4.35
N PHE A 166 -7.22 18.75 -4.80
CA PHE A 166 -7.41 17.59 -3.94
C PHE A 166 -6.17 17.26 -3.11
N TRP A 167 -5.02 17.08 -3.78
CA TRP A 167 -3.80 16.64 -3.16
C TRP A 167 -3.18 17.77 -2.34
N VAL A 168 -3.14 18.98 -2.91
CA VAL A 168 -2.43 20.12 -2.33
C VAL A 168 -3.21 20.80 -1.20
N HIS A 169 -4.51 21.06 -1.39
CA HIS A 169 -5.31 21.88 -0.48
C HIS A 169 -6.20 21.06 0.45
N GLU A 170 -6.91 20.07 -0.08
CA GLU A 170 -7.85 19.26 0.71
C GLU A 170 -7.12 18.24 1.57
N LYS A 171 -6.24 17.44 0.98
CA LYS A 171 -5.50 16.38 1.68
C LYS A 171 -4.17 16.85 2.25
N ARG A 172 -3.55 17.86 1.63
CA ARG A 172 -2.18 18.33 1.97
C ARG A 172 -1.15 17.20 1.93
N TRP A 173 -1.32 16.29 0.99
CA TRP A 173 -0.37 15.21 0.73
C TRP A 173 0.51 15.65 -0.44
N PHE A 174 1.71 16.14 -0.12
CA PHE A 174 2.64 16.66 -1.11
C PHE A 174 3.43 15.53 -1.73
N ILE A 175 3.65 15.57 -3.04
CA ILE A 175 4.50 14.61 -3.74
C ILE A 175 5.85 15.23 -4.02
N VAL A 176 6.89 14.49 -3.68
CA VAL A 176 8.28 14.74 -4.02
C VAL A 176 8.66 13.81 -5.16
N CYS A 177 9.34 14.35 -6.16
CA CYS A 177 9.99 13.60 -7.21
C CYS A 177 11.50 13.70 -7.03
N GLU A 178 12.18 12.58 -6.94
CA GLU A 178 13.64 12.52 -6.93
C GLU A 178 14.12 11.78 -8.17
N TYR A 179 15.25 12.21 -8.70
CA TYR A 179 15.90 11.56 -9.83
C TYR A 179 17.31 11.16 -9.44
N GLU A 180 17.58 9.86 -9.49
CA GLU A 180 18.87 9.29 -9.14
C GLU A 180 19.66 8.95 -10.40
N LEU A 181 20.63 9.83 -10.73
CA LEU A 181 21.46 9.74 -11.94
C LEU A 181 22.24 8.42 -12.05
N GLY A 182 22.66 7.83 -10.93
CA GLY A 182 23.48 6.61 -10.93
C GLY A 182 22.74 5.35 -11.38
N PHE A 183 21.42 5.33 -11.21
CA PHE A 183 20.56 4.18 -11.54
C PHE A 183 19.49 4.54 -12.58
N SER A 184 19.58 5.72 -13.19
CA SER A 184 18.55 6.25 -14.10
C SER A 184 17.13 6.09 -13.54
N THR A 185 16.97 6.30 -12.23
CA THR A 185 15.73 5.96 -11.52
C THR A 185 15.00 7.23 -11.10
N ILE A 186 13.70 7.31 -11.39
CA ILE A 186 12.80 8.31 -10.79
C ILE A 186 12.11 7.67 -9.60
N SER A 187 12.11 8.34 -8.46
CA SER A 187 11.23 8.02 -7.36
C SER A 187 10.18 9.11 -7.18
N LEU A 188 8.93 8.71 -6.99
CA LEU A 188 7.85 9.56 -6.52
C LEU A 188 7.48 9.11 -5.11
N HIS A 189 7.42 10.05 -4.18
CA HIS A 189 6.96 9.73 -2.85
C HIS A 189 6.20 10.87 -2.18
N THR A 190 5.26 10.49 -1.32
CA THR A 190 4.53 11.43 -0.48
C THR A 190 5.38 11.95 0.68
N THR A 191 5.28 13.24 0.97
CA THR A 191 5.79 13.84 2.21
C THR A 191 4.65 14.48 2.98
N SER A 192 4.66 14.31 4.30
CA SER A 192 3.76 15.02 5.20
C SER A 192 4.46 16.27 5.73
N MET A 193 3.74 17.40 5.79
CA MET A 193 4.28 18.63 6.36
C MET A 193 4.77 18.48 7.81
N ASP A 194 4.17 17.55 8.58
CA ASP A 194 4.60 17.26 9.95
C ASP A 194 6.02 16.66 10.03
N ASN A 195 6.51 16.08 8.93
CA ASN A 195 7.84 15.46 8.84
C ASN A 195 8.91 16.39 8.24
N THR A 196 8.53 17.45 7.51
CA THR A 196 9.48 18.36 6.86
C THR A 196 10.31 19.22 7.82
N GLU A 197 9.91 19.37 9.08
CA GLU A 197 10.79 19.97 10.11
C GLU A 197 11.88 19.00 10.60
N ARG A 198 11.78 17.70 10.33
CA ARG A 198 12.79 16.69 10.72
C ARG A 198 13.64 16.18 9.55
N ALA A 199 13.19 16.37 8.32
CA ALA A 199 13.91 15.96 7.12
C ALA A 199 14.71 17.12 6.52
N LEU A 200 15.71 17.61 7.25
CA LEU A 200 16.86 18.24 6.59
C LEU A 200 17.75 17.15 5.99
N PRO A 201 18.35 17.35 4.81
CA PRO A 201 19.10 16.29 4.14
C PRO A 201 20.34 15.89 4.95
N ARG A 202 20.45 14.61 5.32
CA ARG A 202 21.72 13.99 5.74
C ARG A 202 22.62 13.81 4.53
N TRP A 203 23.15 14.90 4.00
CA TRP A 203 24.31 14.88 3.12
C TRP A 203 25.41 15.71 3.76
N GLN A 204 26.12 15.09 4.71
CA GLN A 204 27.46 15.53 5.13
C GLN A 204 28.15 14.34 5.79
N HIS A 205 29.40 14.10 5.34
CA HIS A 205 30.33 13.01 5.71
C HIS A 205 30.02 11.69 4.95
N ASP A 206 30.81 11.22 3.97
CA ASP A 206 32.27 11.18 3.89
C ASP A 206 32.80 11.24 2.45
N TRP A 207 33.69 12.20 2.20
CA TRP A 207 34.77 12.08 1.21
C TRP A 207 36.01 12.73 1.81
N ARG A 208 36.80 11.92 2.54
CA ARG A 208 38.27 12.00 2.64
C ARG A 208 38.80 10.85 3.49
#